data_AF-A0A6I4TUU4-F1
#
_entry.id   AF-A0A6I4TUU4-F1
#
_cell.length_a   1.000
_cell.length_b   1.000
_cell.length_c   1.000
_cell.angle_alpha   90.00
_cell.angle_beta   90.00
_cell.angle_gamma   90.00
#
_symmetry.space_group_name_H-M   'P 1'
#
loop_
_entity.id
_entity.type
_entity.pdbx_description
1 polymer ?
#
loop_
_entity_poly.entity_id
_entity_poly.type
_entity_poly.pdbx_seq_one_letter_code
_entity_poly.pdbx_strand_id
1 'polypeptide(L)'
;MTDGADRLRIERNRERRRVFDMLARDKADRAREVARREAEQQVASGSFANLADTVIEPTPEWMAKGDTVPFTPKQPDGTVRVVRSVRRVVTPIVIRMWRAGRLGDDQARACIWYRECHDIAGLVGRFSSTQLSDNSGGSDRRSVGFAGHIPITSWEANARRMYREAKAQLPAEYIKFFEIIVLEDVAIGLATRFARCRNARAIGIFRQLADKIAVFCETNDIDYDVKLDAR
;
A
#
# COMPACT_ATOMS: atom_id res chain seq x y z
N MET A 1 -41.28 25.16 19.08
CA MET A 1 -40.57 23.94 19.52
C MET A 1 -40.79 22.80 18.50
N THR A 2 -40.36 22.97 17.25
CA THR A 2 -40.63 22.02 16.15
C THR A 2 -39.35 21.57 15.40
N ASP A 3 -38.20 22.15 15.72
CA ASP A 3 -36.94 21.97 14.97
C ASP A 3 -36.20 20.63 15.29
N GLY A 4 -36.44 20.04 16.47
CA GLY A 4 -35.78 18.79 16.86
C GLY A 4 -36.30 17.53 16.15
N ALA A 5 -37.61 17.46 15.89
CA ALA A 5 -38.24 16.30 15.27
C ALA A 5 -37.89 16.19 13.78
N ASP A 6 -37.73 17.32 13.08
CA ASP A 6 -37.36 17.35 11.67
C ASP A 6 -35.88 17.04 11.46
N ARG A 7 -34.98 17.47 12.36
CA ARG A 7 -33.56 17.06 12.34
C ARG A 7 -33.39 15.55 12.48
N LEU A 8 -34.09 14.92 13.43
CA LEU A 8 -34.06 13.46 13.61
C LEU A 8 -34.59 12.71 12.39
N ARG A 9 -35.61 13.24 11.71
CA ARG A 9 -36.12 12.66 10.46
C ARG A 9 -35.11 12.77 9.33
N ILE A 10 -34.44 13.91 9.20
CA ILE A 10 -33.40 14.14 8.18
C ILE A 10 -32.20 13.20 8.41
N GLU A 11 -31.72 13.08 9.65
CA GLU A 11 -30.61 12.17 9.99
C GLU A 11 -30.99 10.71 9.74
N ARG A 12 -32.19 10.29 10.16
CA ARG A 12 -32.69 8.93 9.92
C ARG A 12 -32.83 8.62 8.42
N ASN A 13 -33.27 9.59 7.61
CA ASN A 13 -33.36 9.42 6.17
C ASN A 13 -31.99 9.36 5.50
N ARG A 14 -31.01 10.13 5.99
CA ARG A 14 -29.62 10.09 5.52
C ARG A 14 -28.97 8.74 5.84
N GLU A 15 -29.17 8.24 7.05
CA GLU A 15 -28.64 6.93 7.45
C GLU A 15 -29.30 5.80 6.67
N ARG A 16 -30.62 5.85 6.44
CA ARG A 16 -31.33 4.89 5.57
C ARG A 16 -30.77 4.85 4.16
N ARG A 17 -30.47 6.01 3.56
CA ARG A 17 -29.84 6.07 2.23
C ARG A 17 -28.44 5.47 2.24
N ARG A 18 -27.62 5.80 3.25
CA ARG A 18 -26.27 5.22 3.40
C ARG A 18 -26.30 3.70 3.52
N VAL A 19 -27.18 3.16 4.36
CA VAL A 19 -27.35 1.72 4.56
C VAL A 19 -27.86 1.06 3.28
N PHE A 20 -28.82 1.68 2.59
CA PHE A 20 -29.30 1.20 1.30
C PHE A 20 -28.18 1.15 0.25
N ASP A 21 -27.37 2.19 0.13
CA ASP A 21 -26.24 2.24 -0.81
C ASP A 21 -25.15 1.22 -0.47
N MET A 22 -24.98 0.89 0.81
CA MET A 22 -24.06 -0.16 1.27
C MET A 22 -24.60 -1.55 0.90
N LEU A 23 -25.86 -1.83 1.19
CA LEU A 23 -26.51 -3.10 0.86
C LEU A 23 -26.59 -3.33 -0.66
N ALA A 24 -26.82 -2.27 -1.44
CA ALA A 24 -26.84 -2.34 -2.90
C ALA A 24 -25.45 -2.71 -3.47
N ARG A 25 -24.37 -2.15 -2.90
CA ARG A 25 -23.00 -2.51 -3.23
C ARG A 25 -22.71 -3.97 -2.88
N ASP A 26 -23.02 -4.40 -1.67
CA ASP A 26 -22.81 -5.79 -1.22
C ASP A 26 -23.57 -6.79 -2.11
N LYS A 27 -24.79 -6.45 -2.52
CA LYS A 27 -25.58 -7.30 -3.43
C LYS A 27 -24.94 -7.40 -4.81
N ALA A 28 -24.43 -6.29 -5.35
CA ALA A 28 -23.73 -6.27 -6.63
C ALA A 28 -22.39 -7.02 -6.57
N ASP A 29 -21.67 -6.91 -5.45
CA ASP A 29 -20.44 -7.67 -5.20
C ASP A 29 -20.72 -9.17 -5.11
N ARG A 30 -21.78 -9.57 -4.40
CA ARG A 30 -22.20 -10.98 -4.30
C ARG A 30 -22.58 -11.58 -5.65
N ALA A 31 -23.31 -10.83 -6.49
CA ALA A 31 -23.67 -11.30 -7.82
C ALA A 31 -22.43 -11.51 -8.72
N ARG A 32 -21.46 -10.58 -8.67
CA ARG A 32 -20.18 -10.71 -9.37
C ARG A 32 -19.37 -11.90 -8.88
N GLU A 33 -19.36 -12.15 -7.58
CA GLU A 33 -18.66 -13.28 -6.98
C GLU A 33 -19.26 -14.64 -7.40
N VAL A 34 -20.59 -14.72 -7.50
CA VAL A 34 -21.29 -15.92 -7.98
C VAL A 34 -20.97 -16.18 -9.45
N ALA A 35 -21.08 -15.15 -10.31
CA ALA A 35 -20.72 -15.26 -11.72
C ALA A 35 -19.24 -15.68 -11.91
N ARG A 36 -18.33 -15.18 -11.05
CA ARG A 36 -16.92 -15.58 -11.06
C ARG A 36 -16.75 -17.08 -10.75
N ARG A 37 -17.41 -17.58 -9.69
CA ARG A 37 -17.35 -18.99 -9.32
C ARG A 37 -17.88 -19.90 -10.42
N GLU A 38 -18.96 -19.50 -11.08
CA GLU A 38 -19.51 -20.22 -12.23
C GLU A 38 -18.53 -20.25 -13.41
N ALA A 39 -17.88 -19.12 -13.70
CA ALA A 39 -16.85 -19.04 -14.74
C ALA A 39 -15.60 -19.87 -14.40
N GLU A 40 -15.14 -19.86 -13.14
CA GLU A 40 -14.04 -20.71 -12.66
C GLU A 40 -14.35 -22.20 -12.82
N GLN A 41 -15.59 -22.63 -12.50
CA GLN A 41 -16.05 -24.01 -12.69
C GLN A 41 -16.14 -24.40 -14.18
N GLN A 42 -16.53 -23.48 -15.06
CA GLN A 42 -16.56 -23.70 -16.51
C GLN A 42 -15.14 -23.88 -17.07
N VAL A 43 -14.19 -23.07 -16.62
CA VAL A 43 -12.77 -23.22 -17.00
C VAL A 43 -12.20 -24.54 -16.48
N ALA A 44 -12.51 -24.91 -15.24
CA ALA A 44 -12.07 -26.18 -14.65
C ALA A 44 -12.64 -27.41 -15.38
N SER A 45 -13.82 -27.29 -15.99
CA SER A 45 -14.47 -28.34 -16.79
C SER A 45 -14.12 -28.32 -18.28
N GLY A 46 -13.21 -27.42 -18.71
CA GLY A 46 -12.73 -27.37 -20.09
C GLY A 46 -13.60 -26.58 -21.06
N SER A 47 -14.57 -25.80 -20.57
CA SER A 47 -15.40 -24.88 -21.36
C SER A 47 -14.85 -23.45 -21.27
N PHE A 48 -14.36 -22.91 -22.38
CA PHE A 48 -13.61 -21.64 -22.42
C PHE A 48 -14.43 -20.43 -22.91
N ALA A 49 -15.76 -20.52 -22.94
CA ALA A 49 -16.64 -19.47 -23.45
C ALA A 49 -16.58 -18.17 -22.62
N ASN A 50 -16.36 -18.28 -21.30
CA ASN A 50 -16.42 -17.16 -20.34
C ASN A 50 -15.08 -16.89 -19.65
N LEU A 51 -13.97 -16.97 -20.39
CA LEU A 51 -12.63 -16.64 -19.86
C LEU A 51 -12.49 -15.15 -19.43
N ALA A 52 -13.39 -14.28 -19.90
CA ALA A 52 -13.41 -12.87 -19.52
C ALA A 52 -13.93 -12.66 -18.09
N ASP A 53 -14.86 -13.49 -17.63
CA ASP A 53 -15.53 -13.34 -16.33
C ASP A 53 -14.72 -13.96 -15.17
N THR A 54 -13.67 -14.72 -15.48
CA THR A 54 -12.69 -15.19 -14.49
C THR A 54 -11.63 -14.14 -14.16
N VAL A 55 -11.56 -13.06 -14.93
CA VAL A 55 -10.62 -11.97 -14.68
C VAL A 55 -11.12 -11.09 -13.55
N ILE A 56 -10.35 -11.04 -12.47
CA ILE A 56 -10.58 -10.10 -11.38
C ILE A 56 -10.34 -8.68 -11.91
N GLU A 57 -11.42 -7.88 -11.96
CA GLU A 57 -11.29 -6.45 -12.23
C GLU A 57 -10.46 -5.79 -11.12
N PRO A 58 -9.47 -4.94 -11.46
CA PRO A 58 -8.67 -4.27 -10.47
C PRO A 58 -9.57 -3.39 -9.59
N THR A 59 -9.38 -3.48 -8.26
CA THR A 59 -10.15 -2.65 -7.35
C THR A 59 -9.87 -1.17 -7.62
N PRO A 60 -10.82 -0.26 -7.32
CA PRO A 60 -10.62 1.18 -7.49
C PRO A 60 -9.36 1.68 -6.77
N GLU A 61 -9.00 1.05 -5.65
CA GLU A 61 -7.79 1.34 -4.89
C GLU A 61 -6.50 1.03 -5.67
N TRP A 62 -6.46 -0.10 -6.40
CA TRP A 62 -5.30 -0.48 -7.22
C TRP A 62 -5.14 0.45 -8.42
N MET A 63 -6.26 0.84 -9.03
CA MET A 63 -6.24 1.84 -10.11
C MET A 63 -5.79 3.21 -9.61
N ALA A 64 -6.25 3.64 -8.43
CA ALA A 64 -5.85 4.90 -7.83
C ALA A 64 -4.36 4.96 -7.46
N LYS A 65 -3.77 3.83 -7.04
CA LYS A 65 -2.33 3.72 -6.73
C LYS A 65 -1.44 3.57 -7.96
N GLY A 66 -2.00 3.18 -9.11
CA GLY A 66 -1.22 2.88 -10.31
C GLY A 66 -0.49 1.54 -10.24
N ASP A 67 -0.94 0.63 -9.37
CA ASP A 67 -0.33 -0.69 -9.12
C ASP A 67 -0.80 -1.76 -10.11
N THR A 68 -1.02 -1.36 -11.36
CA THR A 68 -1.73 -2.15 -12.36
C THR A 68 -0.91 -2.28 -13.63
N VAL A 69 -0.68 -3.51 -14.09
CA VAL A 69 0.02 -3.80 -15.36
C VAL A 69 -0.92 -4.58 -16.27
N PRO A 70 -1.01 -4.23 -17.56
CA PRO A 70 -1.79 -5.02 -18.51
C PRO A 70 -1.23 -6.44 -18.59
N PHE A 71 -2.11 -7.40 -18.39
CA PHE A 71 -1.82 -8.83 -18.50
C PHE A 71 -2.76 -9.44 -19.53
N THR A 72 -2.21 -10.18 -20.47
CA THR A 72 -2.98 -10.99 -21.40
C THR A 72 -2.68 -12.44 -21.04
N PRO A 73 -3.64 -13.18 -20.45
CA PRO A 73 -3.42 -14.60 -20.16
C PRO A 73 -3.11 -15.35 -21.46
N LYS A 74 -2.24 -16.36 -21.39
CA LYS A 74 -2.01 -17.28 -22.51
C LYS A 74 -3.33 -17.99 -22.80
N GLN A 75 -3.89 -17.76 -23.98
CA GLN A 75 -5.13 -18.41 -24.39
C GLN A 75 -4.80 -19.69 -25.17
N PRO A 76 -5.48 -20.82 -24.93
CA PRO A 76 -5.38 -22.00 -25.78
C PRO A 76 -6.00 -21.72 -27.16
N ASP A 77 -5.54 -22.43 -28.20
CA ASP A 77 -6.04 -22.27 -29.57
C ASP A 77 -7.58 -22.46 -29.62
N GLY A 78 -8.28 -21.46 -30.16
CA GLY A 78 -9.75 -21.48 -30.32
C GLY A 78 -10.54 -20.44 -29.51
N THR A 79 -9.91 -19.62 -28.69
CA THR A 79 -10.59 -18.50 -28.00
C THR A 79 -10.87 -17.32 -28.92
N VAL A 80 -12.15 -16.98 -29.10
CA VAL A 80 -12.64 -15.92 -30.00
C VAL A 80 -12.44 -14.50 -29.45
N ARG A 81 -12.20 -14.34 -28.13
CA ARG A 81 -12.08 -13.02 -27.47
C ARG A 81 -10.74 -12.86 -26.78
N VAL A 82 -9.99 -11.82 -27.15
CA VAL A 82 -8.76 -11.41 -26.46
C VAL A 82 -9.13 -10.76 -25.13
N VAL A 83 -8.84 -11.44 -24.03
CA VAL A 83 -9.10 -10.91 -22.69
C VAL A 83 -7.91 -10.04 -22.27
N ARG A 84 -8.13 -8.72 -22.15
CA ARG A 84 -7.16 -7.80 -21.55
C ARG A 84 -7.50 -7.63 -20.08
N SER A 85 -6.67 -8.23 -19.23
CA SER A 85 -6.77 -8.12 -17.78
C SER A 85 -5.71 -7.18 -17.23
N VAL A 86 -5.82 -6.91 -15.94
CA VAL A 86 -4.83 -6.14 -15.19
C VAL A 86 -4.36 -6.99 -14.02
N ARG A 87 -3.04 -7.08 -13.80
CA ARG A 87 -2.46 -7.72 -12.62
C ARG A 87 -1.92 -6.69 -11.63
N ARG A 88 -1.99 -7.00 -10.34
CA ARG A 88 -1.36 -6.20 -9.29
C ARG A 88 0.16 -6.27 -9.41
N VAL A 89 0.83 -5.13 -9.31
CA VAL A 89 2.28 -5.10 -9.20
C VAL A 89 2.66 -5.47 -7.76
N VAL A 90 3.37 -6.59 -7.61
CA VAL A 90 3.86 -7.06 -6.30
C VAL A 90 5.22 -6.44 -5.97
N THR A 91 6.01 -6.11 -7.00
CA THR A 91 7.35 -5.57 -6.82
C THR A 91 7.32 -4.09 -6.37
N PRO A 92 7.96 -3.75 -5.22
CA PRO A 92 8.09 -2.37 -4.74
C PRO A 92 8.59 -1.41 -5.83
N ILE A 93 8.13 -0.16 -5.78
CA ILE A 93 8.52 0.84 -6.79
C ILE A 93 10.03 1.10 -6.80
N VAL A 94 10.68 1.05 -5.63
CA VAL A 94 12.13 1.21 -5.45
C VAL A 94 12.90 0.14 -6.24
N ILE A 95 12.51 -1.14 -6.11
CA ILE A 95 13.16 -2.25 -6.83
C ILE A 95 12.95 -2.11 -8.33
N ARG A 96 11.76 -1.69 -8.78
CA ARG A 96 11.50 -1.44 -10.21
C ARG A 96 12.38 -0.31 -10.75
N MET A 97 12.58 0.76 -9.98
CA MET A 97 13.43 1.87 -10.37
C MET A 97 14.91 1.48 -10.42
N TRP A 98 15.37 0.68 -9.46
CA TRP A 98 16.70 0.09 -9.46
C TRP A 98 16.95 -0.77 -10.70
N ARG A 99 16.06 -1.73 -11.00
CA ARG A 99 16.15 -2.56 -12.23
C ARG A 99 16.13 -1.76 -13.52
N ALA A 100 15.48 -0.60 -13.53
CA ALA A 100 15.46 0.31 -14.66
C ALA A 100 16.70 1.23 -14.74
N GLY A 101 17.70 1.05 -13.87
CA GLY A 101 18.91 1.88 -13.81
C GLY A 101 18.67 3.32 -13.34
N ARG A 102 17.52 3.59 -12.70
CA ARG A 102 17.16 4.94 -12.22
C ARG A 102 17.65 5.22 -10.80
N LEU A 103 17.98 4.18 -10.05
CA LEU A 103 18.58 4.23 -8.72
C LEU A 103 19.88 3.43 -8.72
N GLY A 104 20.87 3.91 -7.97
CA GLY A 104 22.06 3.12 -7.64
C GLY A 104 21.74 2.01 -6.62
N ASP A 105 22.67 1.09 -6.43
CA ASP A 105 22.53 -0.03 -5.50
C ASP A 105 22.35 0.47 -4.06
N ASP A 106 23.21 1.40 -3.62
CA ASP A 106 23.16 1.96 -2.26
C ASP A 106 21.87 2.76 -2.02
N GLN A 107 21.42 3.52 -3.02
CA GLN A 107 20.15 4.25 -2.98
C GLN A 107 18.97 3.28 -2.79
N ALA A 108 18.98 2.17 -3.52
CA ALA A 108 17.91 1.18 -3.45
C ALA A 108 17.89 0.47 -2.09
N ARG A 109 19.05 0.03 -1.60
CA ARG A 109 19.19 -0.61 -0.29
C ARG A 109 18.81 0.33 0.84
N ALA A 110 19.26 1.58 0.81
CA ALA A 110 18.91 2.60 1.79
C ALA A 110 17.40 2.87 1.84
N CYS A 111 16.73 2.93 0.69
CA CYS A 111 15.26 3.06 0.65
C CYS A 111 14.54 1.84 1.25
N ILE A 112 15.04 0.62 1.01
CA ILE A 112 14.45 -0.60 1.59
C ILE A 112 14.66 -0.62 3.10
N TRP A 113 15.89 -0.34 3.56
CA TRP A 113 16.20 -0.19 4.98
C TRP A 113 15.30 0.86 5.66
N TYR A 114 15.09 2.01 5.04
CA TYR A 114 14.22 3.06 5.57
C TYR A 114 12.78 2.57 5.77
N ARG A 115 12.27 1.77 4.83
CA ARG A 115 10.95 1.14 4.94
C ARG A 115 10.91 0.10 6.05
N GLU A 116 11.92 -0.75 6.17
CA GLU A 116 12.00 -1.75 7.24
C GLU A 116 12.05 -1.09 8.61
N CYS A 117 12.84 -0.03 8.80
CA CYS A 117 12.85 0.75 10.03
C CYS A 117 11.48 1.35 10.36
N HIS A 118 10.75 1.84 9.36
CA HIS A 118 9.40 2.36 9.54
C HIS A 118 8.40 1.28 9.98
N ASP A 119 8.48 0.10 9.37
CA ASP A 119 7.59 -1.01 9.66
C ASP A 119 7.88 -1.60 11.06
N ILE A 120 9.16 -1.77 11.39
CA ILE A 120 9.61 -2.19 12.72
C ILE A 120 9.25 -1.16 13.79
N ALA A 121 9.32 0.13 13.47
CA ALA A 121 8.95 1.19 14.40
C ALA A 121 7.46 1.11 14.83
N GLY A 122 6.62 0.32 14.16
CA GLY A 122 5.22 0.13 14.55
C GLY A 122 4.42 1.44 14.55
N LEU A 123 4.84 2.40 13.72
CA LEU A 123 4.19 3.71 13.57
C LEU A 123 2.87 3.59 12.79
N VAL A 124 2.80 2.58 11.92
CA VAL A 124 1.56 2.15 11.27
C VAL A 124 0.92 1.16 12.22
N GLY A 125 -0.21 1.50 12.85
CA GLY A 125 -0.96 0.62 13.76
C GLY A 125 -1.54 -0.66 13.11
N ARG A 126 -0.92 -1.18 12.05
CA ARG A 126 -1.23 -2.43 11.37
C ARG A 126 -0.33 -3.53 11.93
N PHE A 127 -0.70 -4.08 13.07
CA PHE A 127 -0.09 -5.31 13.54
C PHE A 127 -0.67 -6.51 12.78
N SER A 128 0.20 -7.43 12.36
CA SER A 128 -0.25 -8.76 11.97
C SER A 128 -0.83 -9.43 13.22
N SER A 129 -1.98 -10.09 13.09
CA SER A 129 -2.63 -10.83 14.20
C SER A 129 -1.72 -11.90 14.82
N THR A 130 -0.70 -12.36 14.09
CA THR A 130 0.33 -13.28 14.57
C THR A 130 1.38 -12.66 15.50
N GLN A 131 1.56 -11.33 15.51
CA GLN A 131 2.42 -10.65 16.49
C GLN A 131 1.71 -10.41 17.84
N LEU A 132 0.44 -10.84 17.95
CA LEU A 132 -0.33 -10.77 19.19
C LEU A 132 -0.11 -11.98 20.12
N SER A 133 0.64 -12.99 19.70
CA SER A 133 0.92 -14.18 20.51
C SER A 133 2.38 -14.19 20.99
N ASP A 134 2.57 -13.80 22.25
CA ASP A 134 3.08 -14.66 23.33
C ASP A 134 3.66 -13.80 24.46
N ASN A 135 3.09 -13.98 25.66
CA ASN A 135 3.51 -13.45 26.96
C ASN A 135 3.51 -11.91 27.10
N SER A 136 2.59 -11.29 27.84
CA SER A 136 2.55 -11.47 29.30
C SER A 136 1.36 -10.73 29.93
N GLY A 137 0.69 -11.43 30.86
CA GLY A 137 0.21 -10.89 32.14
C GLY A 137 -0.80 -9.74 32.10
N GLY A 138 -2.02 -10.01 32.56
CA GLY A 138 -3.07 -9.03 32.69
C GLY A 138 -2.66 -7.76 33.45
N SER A 139 -2.88 -6.63 32.83
CA SER A 139 -3.43 -5.45 33.48
C SER A 139 -4.19 -4.65 32.42
N ASP A 140 -5.23 -3.96 32.87
CA ASP A 140 -6.27 -3.30 32.10
C ASP A 140 -5.82 -2.64 30.78
N ARG A 141 -6.06 -3.30 29.64
CA ARG A 141 -6.08 -2.67 28.31
C ARG A 141 -7.39 -1.91 28.05
N ARG A 142 -7.88 -1.20 29.06
CA ARG A 142 -8.88 -0.14 28.92
C ARG A 142 -8.27 1.17 29.42
N SER A 143 -7.32 1.71 28.67
CA SER A 143 -6.89 3.09 28.89
C SER A 143 -6.37 3.69 27.59
N VAL A 144 -7.23 4.55 27.03
CA VAL A 144 -6.88 5.78 26.31
C VAL A 144 -6.10 5.60 25.01
N GLY A 145 -6.84 5.58 23.90
CA GLY A 145 -6.29 6.12 22.67
C GLY A 145 -5.96 7.60 22.89
N PHE A 146 -4.72 8.02 22.63
CA PHE A 146 -4.35 9.36 22.19
C PHE A 146 -2.81 9.37 21.96
N ALA A 147 -2.39 9.62 20.71
CA ALA A 147 -1.06 10.06 20.30
C ALA A 147 0.17 9.25 20.77
N GLY A 148 0.59 8.29 19.93
CA GLY A 148 1.93 7.69 20.00
C GLY A 148 1.98 6.40 20.80
N HIS A 149 1.89 5.27 20.09
CA HIS A 149 2.19 3.95 20.68
C HIS A 149 3.54 4.02 21.38
N ILE A 150 3.66 3.62 22.64
CA ILE A 150 4.96 3.49 23.34
C ILE A 150 5.64 2.21 22.78
N PRO A 151 6.95 2.22 22.47
CA PRO A 151 7.60 1.01 21.96
C PRO A 151 7.58 -0.07 23.04
N ILE A 152 7.16 -1.28 22.68
CA ILE A 152 7.02 -2.39 23.63
C ILE A 152 8.37 -3.06 23.87
N THR A 153 9.26 -2.98 22.87
CA THR A 153 10.53 -3.67 22.85
C THR A 153 11.71 -2.71 22.58
N SER A 154 12.91 -3.09 23.00
CA SER A 154 14.13 -2.28 22.83
C SER A 154 14.49 -2.10 21.35
N TRP A 155 14.23 -3.10 20.52
CA TRP A 155 14.49 -3.04 19.07
C TRP A 155 13.52 -2.08 18.36
N GLU A 156 12.23 -2.06 18.71
CA GLU A 156 11.27 -1.05 18.23
C GLU A 156 11.67 0.38 18.64
N ALA A 157 12.13 0.55 19.89
CA ALA A 157 12.58 1.84 20.38
C ALA A 157 13.80 2.35 19.59
N ASN A 158 14.76 1.46 19.31
CA ASN A 158 15.92 1.78 18.49
C ASN A 158 15.51 2.12 17.05
N ALA A 159 14.67 1.30 16.41
CA ALA A 159 14.19 1.54 15.06
C ALA A 159 13.46 2.87 14.93
N ARG A 160 12.66 3.27 15.93
CA ARG A 160 12.01 4.59 15.95
C ARG A 160 13.00 5.74 16.04
N ARG A 161 14.03 5.60 16.86
CA ARG A 161 15.09 6.60 16.97
C ARG A 161 15.80 6.74 15.62
N MET A 162 16.26 5.62 15.05
CA MET A 162 16.95 5.59 13.75
C MET A 162 16.07 6.13 12.63
N TYR A 163 14.78 5.77 12.59
CA TYR A 163 13.82 6.30 11.63
C TYR A 163 13.68 7.82 11.73
N ARG A 164 13.57 8.37 12.95
CA ARG A 164 13.47 9.81 13.18
C ARG A 164 14.74 10.54 12.78
N GLU A 165 15.90 9.98 13.10
CA GLU A 165 17.22 10.53 12.75
C GLU A 165 17.44 10.52 11.23
N ALA A 166 17.11 9.42 10.56
CA ALA A 166 17.16 9.33 9.10
C ALA A 166 16.18 10.31 8.44
N LYS A 167 14.94 10.40 8.95
CA LYS A 167 13.94 11.36 8.47
C LYS A 167 14.40 12.81 8.64
N ALA A 168 15.16 13.13 9.68
CA ALA A 168 15.69 14.47 9.90
C ALA A 168 16.74 14.90 8.85
N GLN A 169 17.35 13.94 8.13
CA GLN A 169 18.27 14.25 7.02
C GLN A 169 17.55 14.77 5.77
N LEU A 170 16.25 14.44 5.64
CA LEU A 170 15.43 14.83 4.51
C LEU A 170 14.94 16.27 4.66
N PRO A 171 14.97 17.10 3.60
CA PRO A 171 14.36 18.42 3.64
C PRO A 171 12.85 18.32 3.89
N ALA A 172 12.32 19.13 4.80
CA ALA A 172 10.93 19.09 5.25
C ALA A 172 9.91 19.12 4.11
N GLU A 173 10.21 19.89 3.05
CA GLU A 173 9.38 20.05 1.86
C GLU A 173 9.16 18.73 1.08
N TYR A 174 10.15 17.83 1.12
CA TYR A 174 10.16 16.60 0.33
C TYR A 174 9.95 15.34 1.15
N ILE A 175 9.83 15.43 2.48
CA ILE A 175 9.55 14.28 3.36
C ILE A 175 8.30 13.54 2.86
N LYS A 176 7.19 14.25 2.67
CA LYS A 176 5.92 13.64 2.24
C LYS A 176 6.04 13.00 0.86
N PHE A 177 6.81 13.62 -0.04
CA PHE A 177 7.07 13.09 -1.38
C PHE A 177 7.85 11.77 -1.31
N PHE A 178 8.90 11.73 -0.51
CA PHE A 178 9.73 10.54 -0.32
C PHE A 178 8.97 9.41 0.36
N GLU A 179 8.28 9.69 1.47
CA GLU A 179 7.52 8.70 2.25
C GLU A 179 6.40 8.05 1.41
N ILE A 180 5.70 8.82 0.57
CA ILE A 180 4.67 8.27 -0.32
C ILE A 180 5.26 7.27 -1.35
N ILE A 181 6.50 7.48 -1.79
CA ILE A 181 7.14 6.57 -2.75
C ILE A 181 7.66 5.33 -2.03
N VAL A 182 8.38 5.51 -0.92
CA VAL A 182 9.09 4.41 -0.25
C VAL A 182 8.17 3.57 0.63
N LEU A 183 7.23 4.20 1.35
CA LEU A 183 6.37 3.51 2.32
C LEU A 183 5.06 3.04 1.69
N GLU A 184 4.46 3.86 0.81
CA GLU A 184 3.16 3.57 0.20
C GLU A 184 3.26 2.94 -1.20
N ASP A 185 4.48 2.72 -1.70
CA ASP A 185 4.81 2.15 -3.02
C ASP A 185 4.21 2.93 -4.21
N VAL A 186 3.89 4.21 -4.05
CA VAL A 186 3.24 5.01 -5.09
C VAL A 186 4.22 5.44 -6.17
N ALA A 187 3.80 5.36 -7.44
CA ALA A 187 4.60 5.83 -8.57
C ALA A 187 4.93 7.33 -8.48
N ILE A 188 6.15 7.72 -8.89
CA ILE A 188 6.66 9.11 -8.79
C ILE A 188 5.69 10.14 -9.38
N GLY A 189 5.12 9.86 -10.55
CA GLY A 189 4.17 10.76 -11.21
C GLY A 189 2.92 11.05 -10.38
N LEU A 190 2.45 10.08 -9.59
CA LEU A 190 1.34 10.25 -8.66
C LEU A 190 1.80 10.87 -7.33
N ALA A 191 2.97 10.48 -6.83
CA ALA A 191 3.56 11.02 -5.62
C ALA A 191 3.77 12.54 -5.68
N THR A 192 4.23 13.07 -6.82
CA THR A 192 4.34 14.53 -7.04
C THR A 192 3.01 15.27 -6.85
N ARG A 193 1.89 14.64 -7.26
CA ARG A 193 0.54 15.20 -7.10
C ARG A 193 0.08 15.13 -5.65
N PHE A 194 0.27 13.99 -4.98
CA PHE A 194 -0.14 13.80 -3.59
C PHE A 194 0.67 14.64 -2.59
N ALA A 195 1.97 14.81 -2.85
CA ALA A 195 2.85 15.63 -2.05
C ALA A 195 2.78 17.13 -2.41
N ARG A 196 2.06 17.50 -3.48
CA ARG A 196 2.01 18.86 -4.05
C ARG A 196 3.39 19.40 -4.49
N CYS A 197 4.35 18.52 -4.72
CA CYS A 197 5.68 18.86 -5.24
C CYS A 197 5.63 18.83 -6.78
N ARG A 198 5.25 19.94 -7.41
CA ARG A 198 5.27 20.07 -8.88
C ARG A 198 6.69 20.35 -9.35
N ASN A 199 7.48 19.29 -9.52
CA ASN A 199 8.83 19.42 -10.07
C ASN A 199 9.01 18.53 -11.30
N ALA A 200 9.43 19.13 -12.42
CA ALA A 200 9.76 18.41 -13.65
C ALA A 200 10.92 17.40 -13.46
N ARG A 201 11.76 17.61 -12.42
CA ARG A 201 12.91 16.76 -12.08
C ARG A 201 12.65 15.87 -10.85
N ALA A 202 11.42 15.39 -10.69
CA ALA A 202 11.02 14.56 -9.53
C ALA A 202 11.91 13.33 -9.29
N ILE A 203 12.38 12.67 -10.36
CA ILE A 203 13.30 11.53 -10.24
C ILE A 203 14.67 11.97 -9.70
N GLY A 204 15.20 13.10 -10.20
CA GLY A 204 16.48 13.63 -9.73
C GLY A 204 16.44 14.02 -8.25
N ILE A 205 15.35 14.64 -7.81
CA ILE A 205 15.12 14.93 -6.38
C ILE A 205 15.04 13.64 -5.59
N PHE A 206 14.26 12.66 -6.05
CA PHE A 206 14.13 11.39 -5.34
C PHE A 206 15.49 10.70 -5.15
N ARG A 207 16.36 10.71 -6.17
CA ARG A 207 17.73 10.20 -6.06
C ARG A 207 18.55 10.93 -5.00
N GLN A 208 18.52 12.26 -4.99
CA GLN A 208 19.23 13.06 -3.97
C GLN A 208 18.73 12.77 -2.55
N LEU A 209 17.43 12.51 -2.38
CA LEU A 209 16.86 12.13 -1.09
C LEU A 209 17.31 10.72 -0.68
N ALA A 210 17.31 9.76 -1.61
CA ALA A 210 17.82 8.42 -1.36
C ALA A 210 19.32 8.43 -1.02
N ASP A 211 20.12 9.26 -1.70
CA ASP A 211 21.54 9.45 -1.40
C ASP A 211 21.76 9.97 0.02
N LYS A 212 20.93 10.92 0.49
CA LYS A 212 21.02 11.40 1.87
C LYS A 212 20.77 10.31 2.89
N ILE A 213 19.87 9.38 2.61
CA ILE A 213 19.62 8.23 3.48
C ILE A 213 20.79 7.23 3.39
N ALA A 214 21.34 6.97 2.21
CA ALA A 214 22.50 6.12 2.04
C ALA A 214 23.71 6.66 2.82
N VAL A 215 24.04 7.95 2.66
CA VAL A 215 25.10 8.64 3.41
C VAL A 215 24.84 8.58 4.91
N PHE A 216 23.58 8.73 5.35
CA PHE A 216 23.23 8.55 6.76
C PHE A 216 23.54 7.14 7.26
N CYS A 217 23.22 6.11 6.47
CA CYS A 217 23.50 4.73 6.84
C CYS A 217 25.00 4.46 6.93
N GLU A 218 25.77 4.94 5.95
CA GLU A 218 27.24 4.84 5.95
C GLU A 218 27.87 5.58 7.14
N THR A 219 27.41 6.80 7.43
CA THR A 219 27.96 7.64 8.52
C THR A 219 27.73 7.03 9.90
N ASN A 220 26.63 6.28 10.05
CA ASN A 220 26.28 5.64 11.32
C ASN A 220 26.70 4.16 11.38
N ASP A 221 27.50 3.68 10.43
CA ASP A 221 27.95 2.29 10.32
C ASP A 221 26.79 1.28 10.43
N ILE A 222 25.67 1.63 9.78
CA ILE A 222 24.48 0.80 9.76
C ILE A 222 24.71 -0.26 8.69
N ASP A 223 24.56 -1.53 9.06
CA ASP A 223 24.52 -2.61 8.07
C ASP A 223 23.14 -2.59 7.39
N TYR A 224 23.13 -2.17 6.12
CA TYR A 224 21.95 -2.16 5.26
C TYR A 224 22.20 -2.97 3.99
N ASP A 225 23.01 -4.04 4.06
CA ASP A 225 23.18 -4.99 2.96
C ASP A 225 21.94 -5.87 2.77
N VAL A 226 20.82 -5.21 2.45
CA VAL A 226 19.56 -5.87 2.17
C VAL A 226 19.66 -6.49 0.78
N LYS A 227 19.46 -7.80 0.71
CA LYS A 227 19.43 -8.51 -0.57
C LYS A 227 18.36 -7.90 -1.46
N LEU A 228 18.78 -7.42 -2.63
CA LEU A 228 17.89 -6.92 -3.68
C LEU A 228 17.27 -8.11 -4.43
N ASP A 229 16.61 -9.01 -3.69
CA ASP A 229 16.10 -10.26 -4.25
C ASP A 229 14.78 -10.03 -5.02
N ALA A 230 14.74 -10.62 -6.20
CA ALA A 230 13.55 -10.70 -7.03
C ALA A 230 12.65 -11.83 -6.53
N ARG A 231 11.62 -11.49 -5.75
CA ARG A 231 10.40 -12.31 -5.77
C ARG A 231 9.54 -11.92 -6.97
#